data_AF-A0A1Y1CQ78-F1
#
_entry.id   AF-A0A1Y1CQ78-F1
#
_cell.length_a   1.000
_cell.length_b   1.000
_cell.length_c   1.000
_cell.angle_alpha   90.00
_cell.angle_beta   90.00
_cell.angle_gamma   90.00
#
_symmetry.space_group_name_H-M   'P 1'
#
loop_
_entity.id
_entity.type
_entity.pdbx_description
1 polymer ?
#
loop_
_entity_poly.entity_id
_entity_poly.type
_entity_poly.pdbx_seq_one_letter_code
_entity_poly.pdbx_strand_id
1 'polypeptide(L)' 'MLPCNVIIQELNNGKIEVAAINPIASMSAVNNEDIERGAIEVSILLNKFIASLED' A
#
# COMPACT_ATOMS: atom_id res chain seq x y z
N MET A 1 -8.50 6.40 -1.64
CA MET A 1 -8.39 7.17 -2.90
C MET A 1 -7.09 7.94 -2.95
N LEU A 2 -6.57 8.16 -4.16
CA LEU A 2 -5.18 8.54 -4.48
C LEU A 2 -4.66 9.78 -3.72
N PRO A 3 -3.34 9.90 -3.48
CA PRO A 3 -2.26 8.97 -3.87
C PRO A 3 -2.20 7.69 -3.01
N CYS A 4 -1.32 6.75 -3.38
CA CYS A 4 -1.01 5.61 -2.51
C CYS A 4 -0.08 6.07 -1.39
N ASN A 5 -0.63 6.24 -0.19
CA ASN A 5 0.11 6.71 0.98
C ASN A 5 0.95 5.60 1.60
N VAL A 6 2.13 5.98 2.11
CA VAL A 6 3.00 5.14 2.93
C VAL A 6 3.30 5.92 4.21
N ILE A 7 3.21 5.24 5.35
CA ILE A 7 3.52 5.78 6.68
C ILE A 7 4.81 5.11 7.14
N ILE A 8 5.76 5.93 7.59
CA ILE A 8 7.01 5.48 8.19
C ILE A 8 7.06 6.07 9.58
N GLN A 9 7.23 5.22 10.60
CA GLN A 9 7.33 5.66 11.98
C GLN A 9 8.33 4.82 12.77
N GLU A 10 8.95 5.44 13.77
CA GLU A 10 9.76 4.74 14.76
C GLU A 10 8.88 4.29 15.93
N LEU A 11 9.01 3.03 16.33
CA LEU A 11 8.33 2.45 17.47
C LEU A 11 9.16 2.63 18.75
N ASN A 12 8.53 2.50 19.92
CA ASN A 12 9.18 2.67 21.23
C ASN A 12 10.39 1.77 21.48
N ASN A 13 10.58 0.70 20.70
CA ASN A 13 11.71 -0.22 20.78
C ASN A 13 12.82 0.09 19.76
N GLY A 14 12.79 1.25 19.12
CA GLY A 14 13.74 1.68 18.09
C GLY A 14 13.58 0.97 16.74
N LYS A 15 12.52 0.16 16.55
CA LYS A 15 12.21 -0.44 15.25
C LYS A 15 11.51 0.56 14.36
N ILE A 16 11.82 0.52 13.06
CA ILE A 16 11.09 1.26 12.04
C ILE A 16 9.93 0.41 11.55
N GLU A 17 8.73 0.98 11.58
CA GLU A 17 7.53 0.42 10.96
C GLU A 17 7.25 1.16 9.65
N VAL A 18 6.99 0.37 8.59
CA VAL A 18 6.57 0.89 7.29
C VAL A 18 5.23 0.26 6.94
N ALA A 19 4.21 1.09 6.75
CA ALA A 19 2.86 0.67 6.40
C ALA A 19 2.41 1.36 5.11
N ALA A 20 1.93 0.60 4.11
CA ALA A 20 1.32 1.15 2.91
C ALA A 20 -0.20 1.01 2.93
N ILE A 21 -0.89 1.97 2.31
CA ILE A 21 -2.33 1.88 2.09
C ILE A 21 -2.67 0.69 1.19
N ASN A 22 -3.79 0.01 1.44
CA ASN A 22 -4.32 -1.01 0.54
C ASN A 22 -5.08 -0.33 -0.64
N PRO A 23 -4.59 -0.41 -1.89
CA PRO A 23 -5.22 0.24 -3.03
C PRO A 23 -6.59 -0.35 -3.37
N ILE A 24 -6.78 -1.67 -3.23
CA ILE A 24 -8.03 -2.37 -3.54
C ILE A 24 -9.15 -1.87 -2.61
N ALA A 25 -8.87 -1.85 -1.31
CA ALA A 25 -9.80 -1.31 -0.33
C ALA A 25 -10.09 0.19 -0.58
N SER A 26 -9.04 0.95 -0.90
CA SER A 26 -9.10 2.40 -1.12
C SER A 26 -9.86 2.84 -2.37
N MET A 27 -10.01 1.96 -3.37
CA MET A 27 -10.70 2.23 -4.63
C MET A 27 -12.03 1.49 -4.78
N SER A 28 -12.37 0.58 -3.85
CA SER A 28 -13.62 -0.19 -3.85
C SER A 28 -14.88 0.67 -4.01
N ALA A 29 -14.87 1.90 -3.50
CA ALA A 29 -16.00 2.83 -3.59
C ALA A 29 -16.21 3.46 -4.99
N VAL A 30 -15.25 3.31 -5.91
CA VAL A 30 -15.33 3.91 -7.25
C VAL A 30 -16.18 3.09 -8.22
N ASN A 31 -16.35 1.80 -7.95
CA ASN A 31 -17.12 0.86 -8.79
C ASN A 31 -16.79 0.98 -10.30
N ASN A 32 -15.50 0.90 -10.62
CA ASN A 32 -14.98 1.01 -11.98
C ASN A 32 -13.91 -0.07 -12.23
N GLU A 33 -14.14 -0.92 -13.24
CA GLU A 33 -13.30 -2.08 -13.54
C GLU A 33 -11.86 -1.72 -13.94
N ASP A 34 -11.65 -0.62 -14.65
CA ASP A 34 -10.31 -0.18 -15.05
C ASP A 34 -9.52 0.31 -13.84
N ILE A 35 -10.19 0.98 -12.90
CA ILE A 35 -9.59 1.40 -11.63
C ILE A 35 -9.30 0.19 -10.75
N GLU A 36 -10.17 -0.82 -10.73
CA GLU A 36 -9.93 -2.06 -9.99
C GLU A 36 -8.69 -2.79 -10.54
N ARG A 37 -8.54 -2.89 -11.86
CA ARG A 37 -7.35 -3.48 -12.50
C ARG A 37 -6.08 -2.73 -12.10
N GLY A 38 -6.11 -1.40 -12.14
CA GLY A 38 -4.99 -0.57 -11.68
C GLY A 38 -4.70 -0.74 -10.18
N ALA A 39 -5.73 -0.85 -9.33
CA ALA A 39 -5.57 -1.07 -7.90
C ALA A 39 -4.91 -2.42 -7.59
N ILE A 40 -5.23 -3.47 -8.36
CA ILE A 40 -4.59 -4.79 -8.25
C ILE A 40 -3.10 -4.68 -8.61
N GLU A 41 -2.76 -4.03 -9.72
CA GLU A 41 -1.37 -3.86 -10.16
C GLU A 41 -0.54 -3.10 -9.12
N VAL A 42 -1.05 -1.96 -8.64
CA VAL A 42 -0.37 -1.15 -7.61
C VAL A 42 -0.25 -1.92 -6.30
N SER A 43 -1.24 -2.72 -5.92
CA SER A 43 -1.17 -3.59 -4.74
C SER A 43 -0.03 -4.59 -4.84
N ILE A 44 0.18 -5.21 -6.00
CA ILE A 44 1.31 -6.14 -6.22
C ILE A 44 2.64 -5.41 -6.08
N LEU A 45 2.78 -4.21 -6.65
CA LEU A 45 4.00 -3.42 -6.57
C LEU A 45 4.32 -2.97 -5.14
N LEU A 46 3.32 -2.49 -4.38
CA LEU A 46 3.50 -2.08 -2.99
C LEU A 46 3.89 -3.26 -2.09
N ASN A 47 3.28 -4.42 -2.28
CA ASN A 47 3.65 -5.63 -1.53
C ASN A 47 5.09 -6.06 -1.83
N LYS A 48 5.52 -6.00 -3.11
CA LYS A 48 6.92 -6.27 -3.48
C LYS A 48 7.89 -5.28 -2.82
N PHE A 49 7.53 -4.00 -2.79
CA PHE A 49 8.33 -2.98 -2.11
C PHE A 49 8.45 -3.27 -0.61
N ILE A 50 7.35 -3.52 0.10
CA ILE A 50 7.38 -3.82 1.54
C ILE A 50 8.20 -5.09 1.81
N ALA A 51 7.99 -6.16 1.05
CA ALA A 51 8.74 -7.40 1.20
C ALA A 51 10.25 -7.21 0.97
N SER A 52 10.67 -6.22 0.18
CA SER A 52 12.09 -5.89 -0.02
C SER A 52 12.73 -5.15 1.16
N LEU A 53 11.95 -4.74 2.16
CA LEU A 53 12.43 -4.09 3.39
C LEU A 53 12.62 -5.09 4.55
N GLU A 54 12.16 -6.33 4.40
CA GLU A 54 12.28 -7.40 5.40
C GLU A 54 13.60 -8.16 5.19
N ASP A 55 14.72 -7.57 5.62
CA ASP A 55 16.03 -8.25 5.77
C ASP A 55 16.18 -8.91 7.16
#